data_AF-A0A1H1YEN2-F1
#
_entry.id   AF-A0A1H1YEN2-F1
#
_cell.length_a   1.000
_cell.length_b   1.000
_cell.length_c   1.000
_cell.angle_alpha   90.00
_cell.angle_beta   90.00
_cell.angle_gamma   90.00
#
_symmetry.space_group_name_H-M   'P 1'
#
loop_
_entity.id
_entity.type
_entity.pdbx_description
1 polymer ?
#
loop_
_entity_poly.entity_id
_entity_poly.type
_entity_poly.pdbx_seq_one_letter_code
_entity_poly.pdbx_strand_id
1 'polypeptide(L)'
;MSIENNNSAFMANLYVNGLPVVLNQQRLEQRLQDPRITRRERLDVEVALVDRNATSYLTVADHEDETPLLLKFALQGRGYVLRTVLRGAYDGFYITIEGGTHHLSVSDTAGASYFSISKHAVENAKFDDLQAGPAYVQLVSKRNGEAVYMANNGGKKYFMDVDPNPTGHDAFNHAPVSFVLKLVDQSAPADQ
;
A
#
# COMPACT_ATOMS: atom_id res chain seq x y z
N MET A 1 -31.53 1.76 0.90
CA MET A 1 -31.04 2.92 1.67
C MET A 1 -29.66 2.59 2.24
N SER A 2 -28.63 3.25 1.74
CA SER A 2 -27.67 3.98 2.57
C SER A 2 -26.93 4.94 1.65
N ILE A 3 -27.04 6.21 1.97
CA ILE A 3 -26.34 7.30 1.28
C ILE A 3 -24.87 7.09 1.59
N GLU A 4 -24.06 6.84 0.56
CA GLU A 4 -22.61 6.93 0.67
C GLU A 4 -22.28 8.30 1.28
N ASN A 5 -21.76 8.32 2.50
CA ASN A 5 -21.15 9.52 3.07
C ASN A 5 -19.82 9.75 2.32
N ASN A 6 -19.92 10.24 1.09
CA ASN A 6 -18.78 10.63 0.26
C ASN A 6 -17.94 11.76 0.90
N ASN A 7 -18.43 12.40 1.97
CA ASN A 7 -17.73 13.43 2.74
C ASN A 7 -16.58 12.93 3.62
N SER A 8 -16.35 11.61 3.75
CA SER A 8 -15.26 11.07 4.58
C SER A 8 -14.27 10.19 3.81
N ALA A 9 -14.31 10.24 2.48
CA ALA A 9 -13.33 9.57 1.65
C ALA A 9 -12.28 10.57 1.14
N PHE A 10 -11.02 10.14 1.07
CA PHE A 10 -9.94 10.93 0.49
C PHE A 10 -9.01 10.05 -0.33
N MET A 11 -8.19 10.69 -1.16
CA MET A 11 -7.18 10.01 -1.96
C MET A 11 -5.80 10.39 -1.46
N ALA A 12 -4.91 9.40 -1.38
CA ALA A 12 -3.54 9.64 -0.97
C ALA A 12 -2.58 8.65 -1.62
N ASN A 13 -1.33 9.08 -1.69
CA ASN A 13 -0.18 8.22 -1.94
C ASN A 13 0.52 7.92 -0.61
N LEU A 14 1.18 6.76 -0.57
CA LEU A 14 2.03 6.35 0.54
C LEU A 14 3.47 6.27 0.07
N TYR A 15 4.41 6.66 0.93
CA TYR A 15 5.84 6.55 0.68
C TYR A 15 6.54 5.96 1.90
N VAL A 16 7.64 5.26 1.67
CA VAL A 16 8.51 4.71 2.71
C VAL A 16 9.94 5.09 2.38
N ASN A 17 10.62 5.79 3.29
CA ASN A 17 12.01 6.23 3.11
C ASN A 17 12.26 6.99 1.79
N GLY A 18 11.33 7.88 1.40
CA GLY A 18 11.42 8.64 0.15
C GLY A 18 10.93 7.91 -1.10
N LEU A 19 10.81 6.58 -1.05
CA LEU A 19 10.35 5.77 -2.18
C LEU A 19 8.83 5.59 -2.18
N PRO A 20 8.17 5.63 -3.34
CA PRO A 20 6.74 5.42 -3.43
C PRO A 20 6.35 3.98 -3.10
N VAL A 21 5.21 3.82 -2.43
CA VAL A 21 4.52 2.52 -2.33
C VAL A 21 3.80 2.28 -3.65
N VAL A 22 4.01 1.11 -4.23
CA VAL A 22 3.46 0.69 -5.52
C VAL A 22 2.88 -0.72 -5.41
N LEU A 23 2.04 -1.09 -6.37
CA LEU A 23 1.69 -2.49 -6.55
C LEU A 23 2.88 -3.24 -7.19
N ASN A 24 3.14 -4.48 -6.80
CA ASN A 24 4.29 -5.21 -7.36
C ASN A 24 4.18 -5.40 -8.88
N GLN A 25 2.96 -5.46 -9.45
CA GLN A 25 2.77 -5.37 -10.90
C GLN A 25 3.46 -4.12 -11.49
N GLN A 26 3.19 -2.93 -10.96
CA GLN A 26 3.75 -1.67 -11.46
C GLN A 26 5.28 -1.69 -11.41
N ARG A 27 5.85 -2.18 -10.31
CA ARG A 27 7.31 -2.33 -10.15
C ARG A 27 7.90 -3.28 -11.20
N LEU A 28 7.25 -4.42 -11.45
CA LEU A 28 7.70 -5.40 -12.44
C LEU A 28 7.60 -4.86 -13.87
N GLU A 29 6.52 -4.15 -14.20
CA GLU A 29 6.37 -3.47 -15.49
C GLU A 29 7.45 -2.41 -15.71
N GLN A 30 7.76 -1.62 -14.67
CA GLN A 30 8.85 -0.65 -14.71
C GLN A 30 10.21 -1.33 -14.87
N ARG A 31 10.44 -2.45 -14.19
CA ARG A 31 11.67 -3.24 -14.29
C ARG A 31 11.93 -3.71 -15.72
N LEU A 32 10.89 -4.05 -16.50
CA LEU A 32 11.04 -4.41 -17.91
C LEU A 32 11.52 -3.25 -18.81
N GLN A 33 11.30 -2.01 -18.37
CA GLN A 33 11.78 -0.81 -19.06
C GLN A 33 13.23 -0.46 -18.72
N ASP A 34 13.85 -1.11 -17.72
CA ASP A 34 15.25 -0.87 -17.36
C ASP A 34 16.18 -1.30 -18.50
N PRO A 35 16.97 -0.38 -19.11
CA PRO A 35 17.87 -0.72 -20.21
C PRO A 35 19.00 -1.67 -19.79
N ARG A 36 19.26 -1.83 -18.49
CA ARG A 36 20.30 -2.72 -17.94
C ARG A 36 19.77 -4.11 -17.57
N ILE A 37 18.48 -4.39 -17.77
CA ILE A 37 17.91 -5.71 -17.48
C ILE A 37 18.56 -6.79 -18.35
N THR A 38 19.05 -7.86 -17.72
CA THR A 38 19.59 -9.00 -18.46
C THR A 38 18.47 -9.84 -19.08
N ARG A 39 18.79 -10.65 -20.08
CA ARG A 39 17.80 -11.54 -20.73
C ARG A 39 17.16 -12.53 -19.76
N ARG A 40 17.93 -13.02 -18.79
CA ARG A 40 17.42 -13.93 -17.76
C ARG A 40 16.45 -13.22 -16.82
N GLU A 41 16.83 -12.06 -16.29
CA GLU A 41 15.95 -11.27 -15.42
C GLU A 41 14.66 -10.86 -16.12
N ARG A 42 14.74 -10.49 -17.41
CA ARG A 42 13.55 -10.19 -18.21
C ARG A 42 12.58 -11.37 -18.24
N LEU A 43 13.08 -12.58 -18.51
CA LEU A 43 12.24 -13.78 -18.51
C LEU A 43 11.62 -14.04 -17.13
N ASP A 44 12.41 -13.89 -16.06
CA ASP A 44 11.93 -14.07 -14.68
C ASP A 44 10.81 -13.05 -14.34
N VAL A 45 10.94 -11.80 -14.81
CA VAL A 45 9.93 -10.75 -14.63
C VAL A 45 8.67 -11.02 -15.47
N GLU A 46 8.82 -11.44 -16.72
CA GLU A 46 7.68 -11.80 -17.59
C GLU A 46 6.86 -12.96 -17.00
N VAL A 47 7.53 -13.97 -16.45
CA VAL A 47 6.88 -15.08 -15.73
C VAL A 47 6.18 -14.58 -14.46
N ALA A 48 6.79 -13.67 -13.71
CA ALA A 48 6.17 -13.11 -12.51
C ALA A 48 4.93 -12.27 -12.86
N LEU A 49 4.91 -11.54 -13.97
CA LEU A 49 3.79 -10.70 -14.37
C LEU A 49 2.52 -11.48 -14.71
N VAL A 50 2.64 -12.75 -15.11
CA VAL A 50 1.48 -13.62 -15.36
C VAL A 50 0.98 -14.33 -14.10
N ASP A 51 1.73 -14.28 -12.99
CA ASP A 51 1.34 -14.85 -11.70
C ASP A 51 0.63 -13.80 -10.83
N ARG A 52 -0.64 -14.04 -10.53
CA ARG A 52 -1.45 -13.16 -9.67
C ARG A 52 -0.82 -13.02 -8.28
N ASN A 53 -0.28 -14.09 -7.71
CA ASN A 53 0.33 -14.06 -6.38
C ASN A 53 1.60 -13.22 -6.35
N ALA A 54 2.32 -13.18 -7.48
CA ALA A 54 3.49 -12.34 -7.62
C ALA A 54 3.15 -10.88 -7.90
N THR A 55 1.96 -10.55 -8.42
CA THR A 55 1.62 -9.19 -8.85
C THR A 55 0.72 -8.43 -7.87
N SER A 56 -0.05 -9.12 -7.04
CA SER A 56 -1.13 -8.54 -6.23
C SER A 56 -0.69 -7.84 -4.94
N TYR A 57 0.56 -7.98 -4.50
CA TYR A 57 0.99 -7.44 -3.20
C TYR A 57 1.56 -6.02 -3.30
N LEU A 58 1.46 -5.26 -2.20
CA LEU A 58 2.04 -3.91 -2.09
C LEU A 58 3.53 -4.00 -1.78
N THR A 59 4.34 -3.20 -2.46
CA THR A 59 5.79 -3.10 -2.31
C THR A 59 6.22 -1.62 -2.29
N VAL A 60 7.50 -1.40 -2.01
CA VAL A 60 8.18 -0.14 -2.30
C VAL A 60 8.76 -0.20 -3.72
N ALA A 61 8.72 0.91 -4.44
CA ALA A 61 9.35 1.09 -5.75
C ALA A 61 10.88 0.91 -5.69
N ASP A 62 11.49 0.67 -6.85
CA ASP A 62 12.94 0.57 -6.98
C ASP A 62 13.59 1.97 -7.09
N HIS A 63 12.84 2.96 -7.60
CA HIS A 63 13.28 4.35 -7.75
C HIS A 63 12.26 5.39 -7.23
N GLU A 64 12.74 6.59 -6.89
CA GLU A 64 11.95 7.68 -6.31
C GLU A 64 11.01 8.36 -7.32
N ASP A 65 11.31 8.26 -8.61
CA ASP A 65 10.56 8.86 -9.72
C ASP A 65 9.44 7.96 -10.26
N GLU A 66 9.31 6.73 -9.73
CA GLU A 66 8.22 5.84 -10.09
C GLU A 66 6.85 6.41 -9.67
N THR A 67 5.81 6.12 -10.47
CA THR A 67 4.47 6.63 -10.18
C THR A 67 3.89 5.93 -8.95
N PRO A 68 3.57 6.67 -7.86
CA PRO A 68 3.04 6.08 -6.63
C PRO A 68 1.66 5.47 -6.85
N LEU A 69 1.36 4.40 -6.12
CA LEU A 69 0.01 3.84 -6.06
C LEU A 69 -0.93 4.87 -5.42
N LEU A 70 -2.01 5.18 -6.13
CA LEU A 70 -3.07 6.02 -5.63
C LEU A 70 -4.10 5.17 -4.90
N LEU A 71 -4.36 5.52 -3.64
CA LEU A 71 -5.29 4.80 -2.78
C LEU A 71 -6.45 5.70 -2.39
N LYS A 72 -7.68 5.18 -2.53
CA LYS A 72 -8.88 5.79 -1.96
C LYS A 72 -9.08 5.22 -0.56
N PHE A 73 -9.03 6.08 0.44
CA PHE A 73 -9.35 5.79 1.82
C PHE A 73 -10.82 6.13 2.05
N ALA A 74 -11.66 5.13 2.26
CA ALA A 74 -13.08 5.32 2.56
C ALA A 74 -13.36 4.98 4.03
N LEU A 75 -13.72 5.98 4.83
CA LEU A 75 -14.05 5.75 6.23
C LEU A 75 -15.31 4.89 6.35
N GLN A 76 -15.22 3.79 7.09
CA GLN A 76 -16.32 2.89 7.42
C GLN A 76 -16.27 2.54 8.91
N GLY A 77 -17.23 3.07 9.68
CA GLY A 77 -17.22 2.97 11.14
C GLY A 77 -16.02 3.70 11.76
N ARG A 78 -15.10 2.94 12.36
CA ARG A 78 -13.89 3.47 13.04
C ARG A 78 -12.58 3.16 12.30
N GLY A 79 -12.66 2.67 11.07
CA GLY A 79 -11.50 2.39 10.23
C GLY A 79 -11.74 2.80 8.79
N TYR A 80 -10.72 2.67 7.97
CA TYR A 80 -10.76 2.91 6.54
C TYR A 80 -10.72 1.58 5.81
N VAL A 81 -11.55 1.50 4.77
CA VAL A 81 -11.37 0.57 3.69
C VAL A 81 -10.53 1.27 2.62
N LEU A 82 -9.44 0.64 2.21
CA LEU A 82 -8.55 1.17 1.18
C LEU A 82 -8.85 0.47 -0.15
N ARG A 83 -8.91 1.26 -1.23
CA ARG A 83 -9.02 0.76 -2.60
C ARG A 83 -7.94 1.34 -3.48
N THR A 84 -7.46 0.54 -4.42
CA THR A 84 -6.60 1.01 -5.52
C THR A 84 -7.41 1.88 -6.48
N VAL A 85 -6.76 2.93 -6.98
CA VAL A 85 -7.24 3.71 -8.13
C VAL A 85 -6.18 3.62 -9.21
N LEU A 86 -6.42 2.76 -10.19
CA LEU A 86 -5.45 2.36 -11.21
C LEU A 86 -6.12 2.29 -12.58
N ARG A 87 -5.32 2.09 -13.62
CA ARG A 87 -5.84 1.61 -14.91
C ARG A 87 -5.51 0.13 -15.04
N GLY A 88 -6.50 -0.71 -15.35
CA GLY A 88 -6.29 -2.13 -15.64
C GLY A 88 -6.83 -3.09 -14.58
N ALA A 89 -6.18 -4.25 -14.44
CA ALA A 89 -6.74 -5.43 -13.78
C ALA A 89 -7.07 -5.27 -12.30
N TYR A 90 -6.36 -4.37 -11.60
CA TYR A 90 -6.53 -4.14 -10.17
C TYR A 90 -7.22 -2.82 -9.86
N ASP A 91 -7.88 -2.16 -10.81
CA ASP A 91 -8.62 -0.93 -10.51
C ASP A 91 -9.81 -1.20 -9.58
N GLY A 92 -9.96 -0.39 -8.52
CA GLY A 92 -11.03 -0.50 -7.54
C GLY A 92 -10.92 -1.67 -6.55
N PHE A 93 -9.87 -2.48 -6.63
CA PHE A 93 -9.66 -3.61 -5.74
C PHE A 93 -9.36 -3.14 -4.31
N TYR A 94 -9.74 -3.95 -3.33
CA TYR A 94 -9.53 -3.66 -1.92
C TYR A 94 -8.12 -4.03 -1.49
N ILE A 95 -7.52 -3.21 -0.62
CA ILE A 95 -6.36 -3.65 0.15
C ILE A 95 -6.85 -4.65 1.22
N THR A 96 -6.27 -5.83 1.20
CA THR A 96 -6.58 -6.94 2.11
C THR A 96 -5.31 -7.48 2.74
N ILE A 97 -5.45 -8.04 3.94
CA ILE A 97 -4.42 -8.83 4.60
C ILE A 97 -4.71 -10.30 4.30
N GLU A 98 -3.77 -10.96 3.63
CA GLU A 98 -3.88 -12.38 3.29
C GLU A 98 -3.92 -13.25 4.56
N GLY A 99 -4.87 -14.19 4.62
CA GLY A 99 -5.13 -14.97 5.83
C GLY A 99 -3.95 -15.81 6.31
N GLY A 100 -3.15 -16.36 5.39
CA GLY A 100 -2.03 -17.26 5.70
C GLY A 100 -0.66 -16.59 5.70
N THR A 101 -0.40 -15.70 4.74
CA THR A 101 0.89 -15.01 4.60
C THR A 101 0.95 -13.68 5.35
N HIS A 102 -0.19 -13.13 5.78
CA HIS A 102 -0.32 -11.80 6.36
C HIS A 102 0.10 -10.64 5.43
N HIS A 103 0.35 -10.92 4.14
CA HIS A 103 0.74 -9.90 3.19
C HIS A 103 -0.39 -8.90 2.92
N LEU A 104 -0.05 -7.62 2.78
CA LEU A 104 -0.95 -6.64 2.22
C LEU A 104 -0.98 -6.81 0.69
N SER A 105 -2.13 -7.23 0.18
CA SER A 105 -2.37 -7.44 -1.25
C SER A 105 -3.73 -6.90 -1.69
N VAL A 106 -3.97 -6.91 -3.00
CA VAL A 106 -5.20 -6.44 -3.61
C VAL A 106 -6.14 -7.60 -3.91
N SER A 107 -7.42 -7.44 -3.57
CA SER A 107 -8.47 -8.44 -3.82
C SER A 107 -9.75 -7.78 -4.33
N ASP A 108 -10.41 -8.45 -5.27
CA ASP A 108 -11.74 -8.12 -5.81
C ASP A 108 -12.89 -8.64 -4.94
N THR A 109 -12.59 -9.44 -3.91
CA THR A 109 -13.60 -10.06 -3.06
C THR A 109 -14.05 -9.14 -1.93
N ALA A 110 -15.27 -9.38 -1.41
CA ALA A 110 -15.91 -8.58 -0.37
C ALA A 110 -15.23 -8.61 1.02
N GLY A 111 -14.07 -9.27 1.16
CA GLY A 111 -13.30 -9.41 2.40
C GLY A 111 -12.31 -8.25 2.66
N ALA A 112 -12.74 -7.00 2.44
CA ALA A 112 -11.89 -5.83 2.63
C ALA A 112 -11.33 -5.78 4.06
N SER A 113 -10.02 -5.56 4.19
CA SER A 113 -9.41 -5.31 5.49
C SER A 113 -9.67 -3.87 5.92
N TYR A 114 -9.86 -3.67 7.22
CA TYR A 114 -10.06 -2.35 7.81
C TYR A 114 -8.77 -1.90 8.48
N PHE A 115 -8.41 -0.65 8.25
CA PHE A 115 -7.20 -0.05 8.79
C PHE A 115 -7.56 1.20 9.58
N SER A 116 -6.99 1.37 10.78
CA SER A 116 -6.87 2.71 11.36
C SER A 116 -5.59 3.38 10.92
N ILE A 117 -5.59 4.70 10.88
CA ILE A 117 -4.39 5.51 10.70
C ILE A 117 -3.98 6.01 12.09
N SER A 118 -2.72 5.83 12.46
CA SER A 118 -2.13 6.38 13.68
C SER A 118 -1.04 7.37 13.29
N LYS A 119 -0.96 8.51 14.00
CA LYS A 119 0.15 9.46 13.90
C LYS A 119 0.54 9.94 15.29
N HIS A 120 1.62 10.73 15.40
CA HIS A 120 2.07 11.25 16.69
C HIS A 120 0.92 11.89 17.48
N ALA A 121 0.69 11.37 18.70
CA ALA A 121 -0.36 11.78 19.64
C ALA A 121 -1.83 11.61 19.18
N VAL A 122 -2.10 11.00 18.01
CA VAL A 122 -3.46 10.80 17.50
C VAL A 122 -3.65 9.36 17.03
N GLU A 123 -4.40 8.60 17.81
CA GLU A 123 -4.89 7.29 17.42
C GLU A 123 -6.19 7.42 16.61
N ASN A 124 -6.32 6.65 15.53
CA ASN A 124 -7.49 6.68 14.62
C ASN A 124 -7.69 8.04 13.91
N ALA A 125 -6.60 8.61 13.40
CA ALA A 125 -6.58 9.86 12.66
C ALA A 125 -7.66 9.91 11.55
N LYS A 126 -8.40 11.02 11.56
CA LYS A 126 -9.42 11.37 10.57
C LYS A 126 -8.79 12.21 9.45
N PHE A 127 -9.55 12.46 8.40
CA PHE A 127 -9.10 13.31 7.29
C PHE A 127 -8.60 14.69 7.78
N ASP A 128 -9.34 15.34 8.68
CA ASP A 128 -8.98 16.66 9.23
C ASP A 128 -7.63 16.65 9.97
N ASP A 129 -7.24 15.53 10.57
CA ASP A 129 -5.94 15.37 11.23
C ASP A 129 -4.78 15.24 10.23
N LEU A 130 -5.08 14.97 8.95
CA LEU A 130 -4.15 14.66 7.88
C LEU A 130 -4.02 15.77 6.83
N GLN A 131 -4.91 16.78 6.84
CA GLN A 131 -4.94 17.85 5.83
C GLN A 131 -3.69 18.75 5.83
N ALA A 132 -2.96 18.83 6.95
CA ALA A 132 -1.78 19.67 7.09
C ALA A 132 -0.53 19.04 6.43
N GLY A 133 -0.51 18.98 5.09
CA GLY A 133 0.64 18.51 4.32
C GLY A 133 0.98 17.03 4.51
N PRO A 134 2.17 16.56 4.06
CA PRO A 134 2.60 15.19 4.24
C PRO A 134 2.65 14.81 5.72
N ALA A 135 2.01 13.70 6.10
CA ALA A 135 1.96 13.22 7.47
C ALA A 135 2.69 11.88 7.61
N TYR A 136 3.53 11.75 8.64
CA TYR A 136 4.05 10.45 9.06
C TYR A 136 2.96 9.68 9.80
N VAL A 137 2.61 8.51 9.27
CA VAL A 137 1.53 7.68 9.77
C VAL A 137 1.91 6.21 9.82
N GLN A 138 1.23 5.47 10.69
CA GLN A 138 1.20 4.02 10.69
C GLN A 138 -0.20 3.56 10.26
N LEU A 139 -0.25 2.53 9.41
CA LEU A 139 -1.48 1.78 9.19
C LEU A 139 -1.56 0.70 10.25
N VAL A 140 -2.71 0.59 10.91
CA VAL A 140 -2.96 -0.39 11.97
C VAL A 140 -4.12 -1.27 11.55
N SER A 141 -3.86 -2.57 11.43
CA SER A 141 -4.84 -3.59 11.09
C SER A 141 -5.90 -3.67 12.19
N LYS A 142 -7.18 -3.49 11.82
CA LYS A 142 -8.29 -3.69 12.76
C LYS A 142 -8.57 -5.17 13.03
N ARG A 143 -7.95 -6.09 12.28
CA ARG A 143 -8.11 -7.54 12.45
C ARG A 143 -7.48 -8.03 13.75
N ASN A 144 -6.27 -7.55 14.04
CA ASN A 144 -5.47 -7.96 15.20
C ASN A 144 -5.00 -6.78 16.07
N GLY A 145 -5.19 -5.54 15.64
CA GLY A 145 -4.72 -4.35 16.36
C GLY A 145 -3.25 -4.04 16.12
N GLU A 146 -2.56 -4.81 15.29
CA GLU A 146 -1.15 -4.65 15.01
C GLU A 146 -0.90 -3.59 13.93
N ALA A 147 0.22 -2.89 14.05
CA ALA A 147 0.68 -2.01 13.01
C ALA A 147 1.17 -2.81 11.79
N VAL A 148 1.23 -2.16 10.63
CA VAL A 148 1.84 -2.75 9.45
C VAL A 148 3.36 -2.70 9.60
N TYR A 149 4.02 -3.79 9.22
CA TYR A 149 5.46 -3.96 9.18
C TYR A 149 5.94 -4.07 7.73
N MET A 150 7.21 -3.74 7.50
CA MET A 150 7.87 -3.99 6.21
C MET A 150 8.86 -5.13 6.37
N ALA A 151 8.69 -6.17 5.56
CA ALA A 151 9.60 -7.29 5.45
C ALA A 151 10.48 -7.15 4.21
N ASN A 152 11.66 -7.76 4.25
CA ASN A 152 12.56 -7.86 3.11
C ASN A 152 13.06 -9.30 2.97
N ASN A 153 12.79 -9.93 1.83
CA ASN A 153 13.32 -11.26 1.51
C ASN A 153 13.96 -11.23 0.12
N GLY A 154 15.28 -11.43 0.05
CA GLY A 154 16.01 -11.47 -1.23
C GLY A 154 15.87 -10.20 -2.06
N GLY A 155 15.77 -9.04 -1.42
CA GLY A 155 15.54 -7.74 -2.08
C GLY A 155 14.07 -7.43 -2.39
N LYS A 156 13.15 -8.39 -2.17
CA LYS A 156 11.70 -8.15 -2.27
C LYS A 156 11.23 -7.51 -0.98
N LYS A 157 10.76 -6.27 -1.08
CA LYS A 157 10.06 -5.57 0.01
C LYS A 157 8.57 -5.88 -0.08
N TYR A 158 7.94 -6.12 1.06
CA TYR A 158 6.49 -6.35 1.15
C TYR A 158 5.99 -5.94 2.53
N PHE A 159 4.69 -5.71 2.64
CA PHE A 159 4.06 -5.26 3.88
C PHE A 159 3.22 -6.35 4.53
N MET A 160 3.22 -6.42 5.85
CA MET A 160 2.50 -7.43 6.63
C MET A 160 1.85 -6.84 7.88
N ASP A 161 0.80 -7.48 8.42
CA ASP A 161 0.20 -7.10 9.73
C ASP A 161 0.74 -7.91 10.93
N VAL A 162 1.90 -8.52 10.76
CA VAL A 162 2.64 -9.25 11.79
C VAL A 162 4.11 -8.88 11.73
N ASP A 163 4.80 -8.92 12.87
CA ASP A 163 6.25 -8.71 12.91
C ASP A 163 6.96 -9.83 12.11
N PRO A 164 7.70 -9.49 11.04
CA PRO A 164 8.40 -10.48 10.21
C PRO A 164 9.59 -11.14 10.94
N ASN A 165 9.98 -10.64 12.12
CA ASN A 165 11.04 -11.20 12.93
C ASN A 165 10.55 -11.36 14.39
N PRO A 166 9.73 -12.37 14.72
CA PRO A 166 9.18 -12.48 16.09
C PRO A 166 10.25 -12.79 17.15
N THR A 167 11.44 -13.24 16.75
CA THR A 167 12.50 -13.73 17.65
C THR A 167 13.49 -12.67 18.12
N GLY A 168 13.34 -11.41 17.71
CA GLY A 168 14.17 -10.31 18.24
C GLY A 168 15.63 -10.27 17.73
N HIS A 169 15.97 -10.93 16.63
CA HIS A 169 17.34 -10.87 16.11
C HIS A 169 17.61 -9.48 15.50
N ASP A 170 18.51 -8.70 16.13
CA ASP A 170 18.90 -7.30 15.81
C ASP A 170 19.21 -6.99 14.32
N ALA A 171 19.36 -8.01 13.47
CA ALA A 171 19.63 -7.84 12.04
C ALA A 171 18.46 -7.27 11.23
N PHE A 172 17.23 -7.25 11.78
CA PHE A 172 16.06 -6.67 11.11
C PHE A 172 15.29 -5.78 12.09
N ASN A 173 15.18 -4.49 11.77
CA ASN A 173 14.49 -3.51 12.60
C ASN A 173 13.01 -3.92 12.76
N HIS A 174 12.60 -4.30 13.98
CA HIS A 174 11.25 -4.76 14.34
C HIS A 174 10.21 -3.64 14.44
N ALA A 175 10.55 -2.45 13.95
CA ALA A 175 9.68 -1.29 14.07
C ALA A 175 8.55 -1.39 13.03
N PRO A 176 7.30 -1.05 13.41
CA PRO A 176 6.25 -0.76 12.46
C PRO A 176 6.71 0.21 11.38
N VAL A 177 6.24 0.02 10.15
CA VAL A 177 6.62 0.90 9.06
C VAL A 177 5.98 2.27 9.25
N SER A 178 6.79 3.33 9.11
CA SER A 178 6.32 4.71 9.08
C SER A 178 6.10 5.12 7.64
N PHE A 179 4.84 5.28 7.24
CA PHE A 179 4.48 5.80 5.93
C PHE A 179 4.45 7.31 5.95
N VAL A 180 4.94 7.95 4.89
CA VAL A 180 4.55 9.33 4.58
C VAL A 180 3.28 9.27 3.74
N LEU A 181 2.18 9.77 4.30
CA LEU A 181 0.90 9.91 3.61
C LEU A 181 0.84 11.30 2.98
N LYS A 182 0.69 11.33 1.66
CA LYS A 182 0.51 12.56 0.89
C LYS A 182 -0.89 12.58 0.29
N LEU A 183 -1.71 13.53 0.71
CA LEU A 183 -3.05 13.75 0.15
C LEU A 183 -2.95 14.20 -1.30
N VAL A 184 -3.89 13.74 -2.13
CA VAL A 184 -4.03 14.12 -3.53
C VAL A 184 -5.35 14.89 -3.67
N ASP A 185 -5.26 16.16 -4.06
CA ASP A 185 -6.45 16.98 -4.29
C ASP A 185 -7.24 16.44 -5.49
N GLN A 186 -8.55 16.22 -5.31
CA GLN A 186 -9.46 15.84 -6.40
C GLN A 186 -9.83 17.02 -7.32
N SER A 187 -9.26 18.21 -7.10
CA SER A 187 -9.48 19.41 -7.91
C SER A 187 -8.39 19.61 -8.96
N ALA A 188 -8.15 18.60 -9.80
CA ALA A 188 -7.51 18.79 -11.11
C ALA A 188 -8.48 18.28 -12.19
N PRO A 189 -8.84 19.09 -13.20
CA PRO A 189 -9.93 18.77 -14.12
C PRO A 189 -9.57 17.60 -15.03
N ALA A 190 -10.58 16.85 -15.43
CA ALA A 190 -10.52 16.09 -16.67
C ALA A 190 -10.26 17.09 -17.81
N ASP A 191 -9.13 16.95 -18.49
CA ASP A 191 -8.85 17.66 -19.72
C ASP A 191 -10.02 17.44 -20.71
N GLN A 192 -10.54 18.56 -21.22
CA GLN A 192 -11.52 18.62 -22.32
C GLN A 192 -10.86 18.21 -23.64
#